data_AF-A0A9E5EDY7-F1
#
_entry.id   AF-A0A9E5EDY7-F1
#
_cell.length_a   1.000
_cell.length_b   1.000
_cell.length_c   1.000
_cell.angle_alpha   90.00
_cell.angle_beta   90.00
_cell.angle_gamma   90.00
#
_symmetry.space_group_name_H-M   'P 1'
#
loop_
_entity.id
_entity.type
_entity.pdbx_description
1 polymer ?
#
loop_
_entity_poly.entity_id
_entity_poly.type
_entity_poly.pdbx_seq_one_letter_code
_entity_poly.pdbx_strand_id
1 'polypeptide(L)'
;MSEFTFASSQPGQVQEVDLADETKSDRPWIVIVWNDPINLMSYVTFVFQKLFGYSLEKATELMLDVHHKGRAVVSSGSRERAEFDVY
;
A
#
# COMPACT_ATOMS: atom_id res chain seq x y z
N MET A 1 2.08 -53.72 -27.77
CA MET A 1 3.30 -53.92 -26.98
C MET A 1 4.15 -52.69 -27.22
N SER A 2 3.97 -51.63 -26.42
CA SER A 2 4.67 -51.36 -25.16
C SER A 2 6.18 -51.25 -25.36
N GLU A 3 6.71 -50.03 -25.30
CA GLU A 3 7.87 -49.72 -24.47
C GLU A 3 7.92 -48.20 -24.22
N PHE A 4 7.78 -47.83 -22.94
CA PHE A 4 8.02 -46.51 -22.39
C PHE A 4 9.53 -46.34 -22.23
N THR A 5 10.11 -45.30 -22.84
CA THR A 5 11.45 -44.83 -22.49
C THR A 5 11.33 -43.61 -21.58
N PHE A 6 11.72 -43.77 -20.32
CA PHE A 6 11.84 -42.69 -19.34
C PHE A 6 12.97 -41.74 -19.76
N ALA A 7 12.64 -40.47 -20.03
CA ALA A 7 13.63 -39.41 -20.12
C ALA A 7 13.90 -38.87 -18.70
N SER A 8 15.13 -39.09 -18.24
CA SER A 8 15.68 -38.62 -16.96
C SER A 8 15.60 -37.09 -16.84
N SER A 9 14.96 -36.60 -15.78
CA SER A 9 15.00 -35.19 -15.39
C SER A 9 16.40 -34.80 -14.90
N GLN A 10 16.93 -33.69 -15.41
CA GLN A 10 18.04 -32.99 -14.78
C GLN A 10 17.45 -31.82 -13.99
N PRO A 11 17.57 -31.78 -12.65
CA PRO A 11 17.00 -30.70 -11.86
C PRO A 11 17.92 -29.48 -11.86
N GLY A 12 17.32 -28.31 -12.04
CA GLY A 12 17.85 -27.07 -11.46
C GLY A 12 18.74 -26.23 -12.37
N GLN A 13 18.22 -25.76 -13.49
CA GLN A 13 18.42 -24.34 -13.82
C GLN A 13 17.04 -23.71 -13.90
N VAL A 14 16.56 -23.25 -12.74
CA VAL A 14 15.61 -22.15 -12.72
C VAL A 14 16.34 -20.98 -13.40
N GLN A 15 16.06 -20.77 -14.68
CA GLN A 15 16.15 -19.41 -15.20
C GLN A 15 15.24 -18.61 -14.28
N GLU A 16 15.84 -17.74 -13.47
CA GLU A 16 15.12 -16.68 -12.79
C GLU A 16 14.57 -15.82 -13.92
N VAL A 17 13.41 -16.23 -14.41
CA VAL A 17 12.64 -15.40 -15.31
C VAL A 17 12.18 -14.27 -14.39
N ASP A 18 12.86 -13.13 -14.49
CA ASP A 18 12.41 -11.84 -13.97
C ASP A 18 11.08 -11.48 -14.65
N LEU A 19 10.03 -12.26 -14.36
CA LEU A 19 8.66 -12.07 -14.82
C LEU A 19 7.87 -11.20 -13.82
N ALA A 20 8.54 -10.23 -13.21
CA ALA A 20 7.89 -9.31 -12.28
C ALA A 20 7.76 -7.89 -12.83
N ASP A 21 7.87 -7.72 -14.16
CA ASP A 21 7.73 -6.41 -14.82
C ASP A 21 6.65 -6.40 -15.92
N GLU A 22 5.53 -7.10 -15.69
CA GLU A 22 4.32 -6.91 -16.50
C GLU A 22 3.08 -6.72 -15.61
N THR A 23 2.50 -5.52 -15.67
CA THR A 23 1.11 -5.13 -15.29
C THR A 23 0.73 -4.95 -13.81
N LYS A 24 1.48 -4.15 -13.03
CA LYS A 24 1.04 -3.67 -11.69
C LYS A 24 0.06 -2.47 -11.71
N SER A 25 -0.42 -2.01 -12.87
CA SER A 25 -1.09 -0.70 -13.00
C SER A 25 -2.61 -0.67 -12.78
N ASP A 26 -3.28 -1.80 -12.55
CA ASP A 26 -4.77 -1.80 -12.55
C ASP A 26 -5.40 -1.52 -11.19
N ARG A 27 -4.64 -1.52 -10.08
CA ARG A 27 -5.20 -1.28 -8.75
C ARG A 27 -4.59 -0.02 -8.13
N PRO A 28 -5.42 0.97 -7.72
CA PRO A 28 -4.91 2.14 -7.03
C PRO A 28 -4.34 1.75 -5.67
N TRP A 29 -3.22 2.36 -5.31
CA TRP A 29 -2.66 2.27 -3.97
C TRP A 29 -3.48 3.12 -3.02
N ILE A 30 -3.60 2.66 -1.78
CA ILE A 30 -4.27 3.40 -0.71
C ILE A 30 -3.26 3.72 0.39
N VAL A 31 -3.30 4.95 0.88
CA VAL A 31 -2.53 5.39 2.05
C VAL A 31 -3.45 5.31 3.26
N ILE A 32 -3.01 4.56 4.27
CA ILE A 32 -3.76 4.33 5.50
C ILE A 32 -2.98 4.94 6.66
N VAL A 33 -3.66 5.73 7.49
CA VAL A 33 -3.13 6.22 8.76
C VAL A 33 -3.75 5.41 9.88
N TRP A 34 -2.90 4.93 10.79
CA TRP A 34 -3.29 4.12 11.94
C TRP A 34 -3.31 4.95 13.21
N ASN A 35 -4.14 4.56 14.16
CA ASN A 35 -4.18 5.20 15.48
C ASN A 35 -2.98 4.76 16.33
N ASP A 36 -2.49 5.68 17.14
CA ASP A 36 -1.44 5.42 18.12
C ASP A 36 -1.75 6.18 19.43
N PRO A 37 -1.20 5.73 20.58
CA PRO A 37 -1.50 6.34 21.87
C PRO A 37 -0.65 7.57 22.21
N ILE A 38 0.27 7.98 21.33
CA ILE A 38 1.29 9.00 21.62
C ILE A 38 0.93 10.34 20.95
N ASN A 39 0.52 10.31 19.68
CA ASN A 39 0.23 11.50 18.92
C ASN A 39 -1.07 12.18 19.36
N LEU A 40 -1.03 13.50 19.47
CA LEU A 40 -2.20 14.30 19.81
C LEU A 40 -3.14 14.45 18.61
N MET A 41 -4.45 14.50 18.86
CA MET A 41 -5.47 14.78 17.83
C MET A 41 -5.16 16.06 17.03
N SER A 42 -4.75 17.13 17.71
CA SER A 42 -4.39 18.41 17.07
C SER A 42 -3.20 18.28 16.12
N TYR A 43 -2.23 17.43 16.47
CA TYR A 43 -1.08 17.16 15.62
C TYR A 43 -1.48 16.36 14.38
N VAL A 44 -2.28 15.30 14.56
CA VAL A 44 -2.79 14.49 13.44
C VAL A 44 -3.62 15.34 12.47
N THR A 45 -4.52 16.18 12.98
CA THR A 45 -5.29 17.13 12.16
C THR A 45 -4.36 18.08 11.38
N PHE A 46 -3.34 18.64 12.04
CA PHE A 46 -2.37 19.52 11.37
C PHE A 46 -1.60 18.80 10.25
N VAL A 47 -1.15 17.56 10.47
CA VAL A 47 -0.48 16.74 9.45
C VAL A 47 -1.41 16.51 8.26
N PHE A 48 -2.69 16.24 8.49
CA PHE A 48 -3.66 16.08 7.40
C PHE A 48 -3.85 17.34 6.56
N GLN A 49 -3.83 18.51 7.18
CA GLN A 49 -3.87 19.77 6.44
C GLN A 49 -2.57 20.03 5.66
N LYS A 50 -1.41 19.69 6.23
CA LYS A 50 -0.11 20.01 5.63
C LYS A 50 0.33 19.06 4.53
N LEU A 51 0.17 17.75 4.71
CA LEU A 51 0.63 16.74 3.74
C LEU A 51 -0.40 16.51 2.62
N PHE A 52 -1.69 16.46 2.98
CA PHE A 52 -2.76 16.14 2.03
C PHE A 52 -3.55 17.37 1.56
N GLY A 53 -3.29 18.55 2.13
CA GLY A 53 -3.96 19.79 1.73
C GLY A 53 -5.44 19.86 2.14
N TYR A 54 -5.87 19.05 3.10
CA TYR A 54 -7.28 19.01 3.50
C TYR A 54 -7.73 20.26 4.27
N SER A 55 -9.02 20.60 4.14
CA SER A 55 -9.65 21.62 4.98
C SER A 55 -9.61 21.20 6.44
N LEU A 56 -9.79 22.15 7.36
CA LEU A 56 -9.86 21.83 8.78
C LEU A 56 -11.00 20.85 9.09
N GLU A 57 -12.17 21.02 8.45
CA GLU A 57 -13.29 20.10 8.68
C GLU A 57 -12.93 18.68 8.23
N LYS A 58 -12.36 18.53 7.02
CA LYS A 58 -12.03 17.21 6.50
C LYS A 58 -10.90 16.53 7.29
N ALA A 59 -9.89 17.31 7.67
CA ALA A 59 -8.81 16.82 8.52
C ALA A 59 -9.33 16.37 9.90
N THR A 60 -10.27 17.11 10.49
CA THR A 60 -10.88 16.75 11.77
C THR A 60 -11.70 15.46 11.66
N GLU A 61 -12.48 15.30 10.58
CA GLU A 61 -13.25 14.08 10.31
C GLU A 61 -12.33 12.85 10.20
N LEU A 62 -11.27 12.94 9.39
CA LEU A 62 -10.32 11.85 9.21
C LEU A 62 -9.57 11.53 10.51
N MET A 63 -9.22 12.55 11.31
CA MET A 63 -8.57 12.35 12.60
C MET A 63 -9.48 11.59 13.57
N LEU A 64 -10.78 11.95 13.63
CA LEU A 64 -11.75 11.23 14.47
C LEU A 64 -11.94 9.78 14.00
N ASP A 65 -11.87 9.54 12.69
CA ASP A 65 -11.88 8.19 12.14
C ASP A 65 -10.67 7.38 12.57
N VAL A 66 -9.47 7.97 12.53
CA VAL A 66 -8.27 7.33 13.09
C VAL A 66 -8.49 7.01 14.57
N HIS A 67 -8.91 7.99 15.38
CA HIS A 67 -9.06 7.82 16.82
C HIS A 67 -10.07 6.75 17.23
N HIS A 68 -11.25 6.74 16.60
CA HIS A 68 -12.35 5.84 16.98
C HIS A 68 -12.31 4.49 16.26
N LYS A 69 -11.91 4.46 14.98
CA LYS A 69 -11.91 3.24 14.15
C LYS A 69 -10.54 2.56 14.12
N GLY A 70 -9.53 3.19 14.70
CA GLY A 70 -8.15 2.69 14.71
C GLY A 70 -7.39 2.97 13.41
N ARG A 71 -8.05 3.46 12.35
CA ARG A 71 -7.44 3.81 11.07
C ARG A 71 -8.35 4.64 10.16
N ALA A 72 -7.76 5.33 9.19
CA ALA A 72 -8.47 5.99 8.10
C ALA A 72 -7.69 5.87 6.78
N VAL A 73 -8.42 5.78 5.66
CA VAL A 73 -7.82 5.95 4.31
C VAL A 73 -7.71 7.44 4.03
N VAL A 74 -6.50 7.93 3.75
CA VAL A 74 -6.20 9.36 3.59
C VAL A 74 -5.79 9.75 2.19
N SER A 75 -5.50 8.80 1.30
CA SER A 75 -5.18 9.06 -0.11
C SER A 75 -5.36 7.77 -0.92
N SER A 76 -5.66 7.91 -2.21
CA SER A 76 -5.67 6.79 -3.15
C SER A 76 -5.18 7.22 -4.52
N GLY A 77 -4.31 6.46 -5.16
CA GLY A 77 -3.77 6.86 -6.47
C GLY A 77 -2.67 5.94 -7.00
N SER A 78 -1.75 6.54 -7.77
CA SER A 78 -0.59 5.81 -8.29
C SER A 78 0.36 5.41 -7.15
N ARG A 79 1.22 4.43 -7.44
CA ARG A 79 2.22 3.97 -6.48
C ARG A 79 3.17 5.11 -6.08
N GLU A 80 3.62 5.90 -7.05
CA GLU A 80 4.55 7.00 -6.87
C GLU A 80 3.96 8.07 -5.96
N ARG A 81 2.66 8.36 -6.12
CA ARG A 81 1.97 9.30 -5.23
C ARG A 81 1.84 8.75 -3.82
N ALA A 82 1.47 7.47 -3.68
CA ALA A 82 1.38 6.82 -2.38
C ALA A 82 2.73 6.78 -1.65
N GLU A 83 3.83 6.50 -2.38
CA GLU A 83 5.19 6.53 -1.86
C GLU A 83 5.59 7.94 -1.41
N PHE A 84 5.23 8.97 -2.17
CA PHE A 84 5.44 10.37 -1.77
C PHE A 84 4.68 10.75 -0.50
N ASP A 85 3.43 10.30 -0.36
CA ASP A 85 2.58 10.62 0.79
C ASP A 85 3.06 9.95 2.11
N VAL A 86 3.99 8.97 2.06
CA VAL A 86 4.47 8.19 3.23
C VAL A 86 5.96 8.34 3.54
N TYR A 87 6.70 9.13 2.77
CA TYR A 87 8.15 9.34 2.94
C TYR A 87 8.46 10.44 3.98
#